data_AF-A0A401H8M6-F1
#
_entry.id   AF-A0A401H8M6-F1
#
_cell.length_a   1.000
_cell.length_b   1.000
_cell.length_c   1.000
_cell.angle_alpha   90.00
_cell.angle_beta   90.00
_cell.angle_gamma   90.00
#
_symmetry.space_group_name_H-M   'P 1'
#
loop_
_entity.id
_entity.type
_entity.pdbx_description
1 polymer ?
#
loop_
_entity_poly.entity_id
_entity_poly.type
_entity_poly.pdbx_seq_one_letter_code
_entity_poly.pdbx_strand_id
1 'polypeptide(L)'
;MGRIVLVYHEPGEPESARLVEDLAARLASKLGVRVDTIQIKEVESMGGRIFNQGDLVVSLLPARGGHLYTVDEAAREAGARHVG
;
A
#
# COMPACT_ATOMS: atom_id res chain seq x y z
N MET A 1 13.10 -11.44 3.79
CA MET A 1 12.68 -10.92 2.47
C MET A 1 11.48 -10.02 2.71
N GLY A 2 11.52 -8.77 2.25
CA GLY A 2 10.40 -7.83 2.39
C GLY A 2 9.25 -8.18 1.44
N ARG A 3 8.03 -7.77 1.79
CA ARG A 3 6.84 -7.89 0.94
C ARG A 3 6.56 -6.59 0.20
N ILE A 4 5.68 -6.62 -0.80
CA ILE A 4 5.12 -5.42 -1.41
C ILE A 4 3.79 -5.11 -0.71
N VAL A 5 3.56 -3.85 -0.38
CA VAL A 5 2.31 -3.38 0.22
C VAL A 5 1.68 -2.34 -0.71
N LEU A 6 0.53 -2.66 -1.30
CA LEU A 6 -0.21 -1.72 -2.14
C LEU A 6 -1.17 -0.92 -1.26
N VAL A 7 -0.97 0.39 -1.18
CA VAL A 7 -1.85 1.30 -0.46
C VAL A 7 -2.81 1.95 -1.45
N TYR A 8 -4.11 1.82 -1.21
CA TYR A 8 -5.13 2.37 -2.09
C TYR A 8 -6.20 3.13 -1.32
N HIS A 9 -6.83 4.11 -1.98
CA HIS A 9 -8.01 4.79 -1.46
C HIS A 9 -9.21 3.91 -1.77
N GLU A 10 -10.11 3.67 -0.82
CA GLU A 10 -11.40 3.01 -1.08
C GLU A 10 -12.20 3.89 -2.04
N PRO A 11 -12.27 3.57 -3.34
CA PRO A 11 -13.18 4.28 -4.22
C PRO A 11 -14.59 3.84 -3.84
N GLY A 12 -15.59 4.72 -3.97
CA GLY A 12 -16.96 4.45 -3.52
C GLY A 12 -17.68 3.25 -4.18
N GLU A 13 -16.97 2.43 -4.97
CA GLU A 13 -17.48 1.30 -5.73
C GLU A 13 -16.70 0.01 -5.39
N PRO A 14 -17.39 -1.09 -4.99
CA PRO A 14 -16.77 -2.37 -4.63
C PRO A 14 -15.89 -2.98 -5.73
N GLU A 15 -16.19 -2.70 -7.00
CA GLU A 15 -15.45 -3.24 -8.14
C GLU A 15 -13.98 -2.81 -8.15
N SER A 16 -13.70 -1.62 -7.65
CA SER A 16 -12.34 -1.09 -7.70
C SER A 16 -11.44 -1.61 -6.57
N ALA A 17 -11.99 -2.01 -5.41
CA ALA A 17 -11.22 -2.76 -4.41
C ALA A 17 -10.77 -4.11 -4.99
N ARG A 18 -11.68 -4.77 -5.73
CA ARG A 18 -11.39 -6.04 -6.41
C ARG A 18 -10.32 -5.91 -7.48
N LEU A 19 -10.25 -4.79 -8.20
CA LEU A 19 -9.16 -4.51 -9.15
C LEU A 19 -7.78 -4.46 -8.46
N VAL A 20 -7.70 -3.87 -7.28
CA VAL A 20 -6.45 -3.78 -6.51
C VAL A 20 -6.04 -5.16 -5.98
N GLU A 21 -6.99 -5.97 -5.52
CA GLU A 21 -6.74 -7.36 -5.12
C GLU A 21 -6.29 -8.23 -6.30
N ASP A 22 -6.93 -8.12 -7.46
CA ASP A 22 -6.54 -8.82 -8.69
C ASP A 22 -5.13 -8.41 -9.14
N LEU A 23 -4.79 -7.12 -9.03
CA LEU A 23 -3.45 -6.62 -9.30
C LEU A 23 -2.43 -7.21 -8.34
N ALA A 24 -2.73 -7.23 -7.04
CA ALA A 24 -1.86 -7.81 -6.02
C ALA A 24 -1.59 -9.30 -6.29
N ALA A 25 -2.63 -10.08 -6.62
CA ALA A 25 -2.50 -11.49 -6.95
C ALA A 25 -1.63 -11.73 -8.20
N ARG A 26 -1.81 -10.90 -9.25
CA ARG A 26 -0.99 -10.98 -10.47
C ARG A 26 0.47 -10.63 -10.20
N LEU A 27 0.74 -9.59 -9.40
CA LEU A 27 2.09 -9.20 -9.02
C LEU A 27 2.76 -10.28 -8.17
N ALA A 28 2.04 -10.84 -7.20
CA ALA A 28 2.54 -11.92 -6.35
C ALA A 28 2.94 -13.14 -7.17
N SER A 29 2.07 -13.57 -8.10
CA SER A 29 2.33 -14.70 -8.99
C SER A 29 3.52 -14.44 -9.92
N LYS A 30 3.60 -13.25 -10.54
CA LYS A 30 4.64 -12.91 -11.52
C LYS A 30 6.02 -12.71 -10.90
N LEU A 31 6.08 -12.11 -9.71
CA LEU A 31 7.33 -11.75 -9.04
C LEU A 31 7.79 -12.79 -8.01
N GLY A 32 6.91 -13.73 -7.64
CA GLY A 32 7.21 -14.71 -6.60
C GLY A 32 7.39 -14.09 -5.21
N VAL A 33 6.76 -12.95 -4.94
CA VAL A 33 6.84 -12.22 -3.66
C VAL A 33 5.46 -12.09 -3.04
N ARG A 34 5.40 -11.96 -1.71
CA ARG A 34 4.15 -11.63 -1.02
C ARG A 34 3.75 -10.20 -1.38
N VAL A 35 2.48 -10.02 -1.75
CA VAL A 35 1.88 -8.71 -1.99
C VAL A 35 0.64 -8.61 -1.12
N ASP A 36 0.59 -7.62 -0.23
CA ASP A 36 -0.59 -7.33 0.58
C ASP A 36 -1.21 -6.00 0.13
N THR A 37 -2.52 -5.85 0.31
CA THR A 37 -3.26 -4.62 0.00
C THR A 37 -3.71 -3.98 1.31
N ILE A 38 -3.60 -2.66 1.43
CA ILE A 38 -3.99 -1.91 2.61
C ILE A 38 -4.77 -0.66 2.19
N GLN A 39 -5.86 -0.37 2.89
CA GLN A 39 -6.62 0.86 2.64
C GLN A 39 -5.97 2.06 3.31
N ILE A 40 -6.05 3.23 2.67
CA ILE A 40 -5.51 4.48 3.23
C ILE A 40 -6.08 4.80 4.62
N LYS A 41 -7.35 4.48 4.88
CA LYS A 41 -8.00 4.65 6.20
C LYS A 41 -7.32 3.83 7.29
N GLU A 42 -6.81 2.64 6.96
CA GLU A 42 -6.04 1.80 7.89
C GLU A 42 -4.67 2.42 8.19
N VAL A 43 -4.03 3.01 7.18
CA VAL A 43 -2.77 3.77 7.37
C VAL A 43 -3.01 4.96 8.30
N GLU A 44 -4.08 5.73 8.09
CA GLU A 44 -4.44 6.88 8.91
C GLU A 44 -4.77 6.48 10.36
N SER A 45 -5.35 5.29 10.57
CA SER A 45 -5.71 4.77 11.89
C SER A 45 -4.53 4.16 12.65
N MET A 46 -3.71 3.36 11.97
CA MET A 46 -2.67 2.54 12.60
C MET A 46 -1.26 3.12 12.47
N GLY A 47 -1.03 4.06 11.55
CA GLY A 47 0.27 4.68 11.27
C GLY A 47 1.27 3.67 10.71
N GLY A 48 2.57 3.83 11.03
CA GLY A 48 3.63 2.92 10.55
C GLY A 48 3.50 1.45 10.98
N ARG A 49 2.61 1.12 11.94
CA ARG A 49 2.47 -0.23 12.51
C ARG A 49 2.04 -1.32 11.50
N ILE A 50 1.44 -0.91 10.38
CA ILE A 50 1.02 -1.83 9.33
C ILE A 50 2.15 -2.25 8.39
N PHE A 51 3.28 -1.53 8.42
CA PHE A 51 4.44 -1.79 7.57
C PHE A 51 5.56 -2.40 8.40
N ASN A 52 6.41 -3.20 7.75
CA ASN A 52 7.62 -3.74 8.35
C ASN A 52 8.86 -3.15 7.71
N GLN A 53 9.97 -3.22 8.45
CA GLN A 53 11.27 -2.84 7.92
C GLN A 53 11.59 -3.66 6.65
N GLY A 54 11.94 -2.95 5.58
CA GLY A 54 12.25 -3.57 4.28
C GLY A 54 11.03 -3.91 3.42
N ASP A 55 9.81 -3.59 3.85
CA ASP A 55 8.63 -3.62 2.97
C ASP A 55 8.81 -2.58 1.84
N LEU A 56 8.29 -2.91 0.65
CA LEU A 56 8.14 -1.97 -0.46
C LEU A 56 6.68 -1.48 -0.47
N VAL A 57 6.45 -0.25 -0.07
CA VAL A 57 5.11 0.36 -0.02
C VAL A 57 4.88 1.11 -1.32
N VAL A 58 3.81 0.76 -2.04
CA VAL A 58 3.42 1.38 -3.31
C VAL A 58 2.08 2.07 -3.12
N SER A 59 2.04 3.38 -3.32
CA SER A 59 0.80 4.15 -3.26
C SER A 59 0.11 4.14 -4.62
N LEU A 60 -1.15 3.72 -4.66
CA LEU A 60 -2.03 3.81 -5.84
C LEU A 60 -2.90 5.08 -5.79
N LEU A 61 -2.53 6.04 -4.95
CA LEU A 61 -3.31 7.24 -4.67
C LEU A 61 -3.08 8.30 -5.76
N PRO A 62 -4.11 9.11 -6.10
CA PRO A 62 -3.91 10.21 -7.03
C PRO A 62 -2.91 11.22 -6.48
N ALA A 63 -1.96 11.65 -7.32
CA ALA A 63 -0.83 12.52 -6.98
C ALA A 63 -1.17 13.93 -6.44
N ARG A 64 -2.45 14.26 -6.23
CA ARG A 64 -2.93 15.59 -5.81
C ARG A 64 -3.50 15.65 -4.38
N GLY A 65 -3.42 14.57 -3.61
CA GLY A 65 -3.95 14.51 -2.24
C GLY A 65 -2.88 14.41 -1.17
N GLY A 66 -3.14 14.97 0.02
CA GLY A 66 -2.28 14.85 1.21
C GLY A 66 -2.06 13.41 1.69
N HIS A 67 -2.81 12.45 1.17
CA HIS A 67 -2.67 11.04 1.53
C HIS A 67 -1.31 10.44 1.15
N LEU A 68 -0.69 10.88 0.04
CA LEU A 68 0.63 10.36 -0.34
C LEU A 68 1.65 10.68 0.75
N TYR A 69 1.64 11.93 1.24
CA TYR A 69 2.47 12.34 2.37
C TYR A 69 2.24 11.48 3.63
N THR A 70 0.99 11.16 3.97
CA THR A 70 0.67 10.26 5.10
C THR A 70 1.26 8.86 4.91
N VAL A 71 1.23 8.32 3.69
CA VAL A 71 1.82 7.00 3.38
C VAL A 71 3.34 7.05 3.45
N ASP A 72 3.98 8.08 2.88
CA ASP A 72 5.42 8.32 2.98
C ASP A 72 5.87 8.40 4.44
N GLU A 73 5.16 9.16 5.28
CA GLU A 73 5.46 9.32 6.70
C GLU A 73 5.37 7.99 7.44
N ALA A 74 4.27 7.25 7.25
CA ALA A 74 4.05 5.97 7.91
C ALA A 74 5.06 4.90 7.43
N ALA A 75 5.39 4.85 6.14
CA ALA A 75 6.42 3.97 5.61
C ALA A 75 7.80 4.31 6.18
N ARG A 76 8.14 5.59 6.27
CA ARG A 76 9.40 6.06 6.86
C ARG A 76 9.51 5.68 8.33
N GLU A 77 8.45 5.84 9.12
CA GLU A 77 8.41 5.47 10.54
C GLU A 77 8.70 3.97 10.74
N ALA A 78 8.18 3.13 9.84
CA ALA A 78 8.39 1.68 9.87
C ALA A 78 9.74 1.21 9.30
N GLY A 79 10.56 2.12 8.73
CA GLY A 79 11.76 1.74 7.99
C GLY A 79 11.46 0.98 6.69
N ALA A 80 10.28 1.17 6.13
CA ALA A 80 9.88 0.66 4.83
C ALA A 80 10.31 1.62 3.70
N ARG A 81 10.37 1.10 2.47
CA ARG A 81 10.66 1.89 1.28
C ARG A 81 9.36 2.29 0.58
N HIS A 82 9.04 3.58 0.55
CA HIS A 82 7.89 4.08 -0.18
C HIS A 82 8.21 4.37 -1.67
N VAL A 83 7.23 4.11 -2.53
CA VAL A 83 7.21 4.46 -3.95
C VAL A 83 5.84 5.05 -4.26
N GLY A 84 5.83 6.35 -4.56
CA GLY A 84 4.65 7.12 -4.93
C GLY A 84 4.23 6.95 -6.37
#